data_AF-A0A1I3BEM1-F1
#
_entry.id   AF-A0A1I3BEM1-F1
#
_cell.length_a   1.000
_cell.length_b   1.000
_cell.length_c   1.000
_cell.angle_alpha   90.00
_cell.angle_beta   90.00
_cell.angle_gamma   90.00
#
_symmetry.space_group_name_H-M   'P 1'
#
loop_
_entity.id
_entity.type
_entity.pdbx_description
1 polymer ?
#
loop_
_entity_poly.entity_id
_entity_poly.type
_entity_poly.pdbx_seq_one_letter_code
_entity_poly.pdbx_strand_id
1 'polypeptide(L)' 'MEEQEFDDFYTASFSRLTHQLHAMIGDRDEAQECVQEAFVRAWAH' A
#
# COMPACT_ATOMS: atom_id res chain seq x y z
N MET A 1 1.20 -4.41 -15.55
CA MET A 1 2.23 -5.09 -14.75
C MET A 1 1.92 -6.58 -14.80
N GLU A 2 2.91 -7.46 -14.89
CA GLU A 2 2.64 -8.89 -14.69
C GLU A 2 2.29 -9.15 -13.21
N GLU A 3 1.51 -10.18 -12.91
CA GLU A 3 1.05 -10.49 -11.55
C GLU A 3 2.21 -10.61 -10.55
N GLN A 4 3.28 -11.33 -10.93
CA GLN A 4 4.46 -11.50 -10.08
C GLN A 4 5.19 -10.18 -9.80
N GLU A 5 5.30 -9.32 -10.82
CA GLU A 5 5.96 -8.02 -10.66
C GLU A 5 5.17 -7.12 -9.70
N PHE A 6 3.84 -7.21 -9.72
CA PHE A 6 2.98 -6.50 -8.78
C PHE A 6 3.08 -7.05 -7.35
N ASP A 7 3.08 -8.37 -7.19
CA ASP A 7 3.24 -9.01 -5.88
C ASP A 7 4.60 -8.67 -5.23
N ASP A 8 5.68 -8.67 -6.01
CA ASP A 8 7.01 -8.28 -5.55
C ASP A 8 7.02 -6.80 -5.11
N PHE A 9 6.42 -5.92 -5.92
CA PHE A 9 6.31 -4.50 -5.61
C PHE A 9 5.46 -4.24 -4.35
N TYR A 10 4.31 -4.91 -4.24
CA TYR A 10 3.41 -4.84 -3.09
C TYR A 10 4.13 -5.28 -1.82
N THR A 11 4.75 -6.47 -1.83
CA THR A 11 5.46 -7.04 -0.68
C THR A 11 6.63 -6.15 -0.24
N ALA A 12 7.36 -5.56 -1.19
CA ALA A 12 8.48 -4.67 -0.89
C ALA A 12 8.06 -3.31 -0.32
N SER A 13 6.84 -2.84 -0.60
CA SER A 13 6.44 -1.44 -0.39
C SER A 13 5.35 -1.24 0.66
N PHE A 14 4.40 -2.17 0.79
CA PHE A 14 3.18 -1.99 1.57
C PHE A 14 3.44 -1.61 3.04
N SER A 15 4.30 -2.37 3.72
CA SER A 15 4.62 -2.11 5.14
C SER A 15 5.27 -0.74 5.31
N ARG A 16 6.23 -0.38 4.46
CA ARG A 16 6.93 0.92 4.54
C ARG A 16 5.97 2.09 4.34
N LEU A 17 5.11 2.01 3.33
CA LEU A 17 4.12 3.05 3.02
C LEU A 17 3.09 3.19 4.15
N THR A 18 2.62 2.07 4.71
CA THR A 18 1.69 2.06 5.83
C THR A 18 2.29 2.75 7.05
N HIS A 19 3.54 2.43 7.41
CA HIS A 19 4.21 3.09 8.54
C HIS A 19 4.42 4.59 8.30
N GLN A 20 4.81 4.98 7.08
CA GLN A 20 4.99 6.39 6.74
C GLN A 20 3.68 7.16 6.84
N LEU A 21 2.58 6.62 6.29
CA LEU A 21 1.28 7.27 6.33
C LEU A 21 0.74 7.32 7.77
N HIS A 22 0.88 6.23 8.53
CA HIS A 22 0.52 6.18 9.94
C HIS A 22 1.24 7.26 10.75
N ALA A 23 2.55 7.46 10.53
CA ALA A 23 3.31 8.52 11.20
C ALA A 23 2.82 9.94 10.86
N MET A 24 2.16 10.12 9.71
CA MET A 24 1.62 11.42 9.28
C MET A 24 0.21 11.68 9.83
N ILE A 25 -0.64 10.66 9.91
CA ILE A 25 -2.06 10.84 10.25
C ILE A 25 -2.42 10.37 11.67
N GLY A 26 -1.55 9.59 12.32
CA GLY A 26 -1.75 9.11 13.70
C GLY A 26 -2.73 7.94 13.84
N ASP A 27 -3.42 7.56 12.78
CA ASP A 27 -4.32 6.40 12.72
C ASP A 27 -3.66 5.28 11.92
N ARG A 28 -3.61 4.07 12.48
CA ARG A 28 -2.97 2.91 11.84
C ARG A 28 -3.92 2.20 10.89
N ASP A 29 -5.18 2.09 11.29
CA ASP A 29 -6.18 1.34 10.53
C ASP A 29 -6.51 2.14 9.25
N GLU A 30 -6.71 3.45 9.38
CA GLU A 30 -6.93 4.34 8.23
C GLU A 30 -5.69 4.39 7.30
N ALA A 31 -4.48 4.34 7.85
CA ALA A 31 -3.26 4.29 7.04
C ALA A 31 -3.16 2.98 6.23
N GLN A 32 -3.50 1.85 6.84
CA GLN A 32 -3.48 0.55 6.17
C GLN A 32 -4.54 0.49 5.07
N GLU A 33 -5.75 0.95 5.35
CA GLU A 33 -6.85 0.99 4.37
C GLU A 33 -6.52 1.91 3.18
N CYS A 34 -6.02 3.12 3.43
CA CYS A 34 -5.60 4.05 2.37
C CYS A 34 -4.53 3.45 1.46
N VAL A 35 -3.49 2.83 2.04
CA VAL A 35 -2.41 2.22 1.26
C VAL A 35 -2.95 1.03 0.46
N GLN A 36 -3.77 0.17 1.08
CA GLN A 36 -4.40 -0.96 0.38
C GLN A 36 -5.26 -0.50 -0.78
N GLU A 37 -6.08 0.52 -0.58
CA GLU A 37 -6.93 1.08 -1.62
C GLU A 37 -6.10 1.64 -2.79
N ALA A 38 -4.98 2.32 -2.49
CA ALA A 38 -4.08 2.82 -3.52
C ALA A 38 -3.50 1.68 -4.38
N PHE A 39 -3.07 0.56 -3.78
CA PHE A 39 -2.60 -0.62 -4.52
C PHE A 39 -3.70 -1.25 -5.36
N VAL A 40 -4.92 -1.42 -4.81
CA VAL A 40 -6.07 -1.97 -5.56
C VAL A 40 -6.41 -1.08 -6.76
N ARG A 41 -6.43 0.24 -6.59
CA ARG A 41 -6.67 1.19 -7.67
C ARG A 41 -5.57 1.15 -8.74
N ALA A 42 -4.32 1.00 -8.33
CA ALA A 42 -3.18 0.89 -9.24
C ALA A 42 -3.20 -0.42 -10.05
N TRP A 43 -3.67 -1.52 -9.47
CA TRP A 43 -3.85 -2.80 -10.18
C TRP A 43 -4.99 -2.76 -11.20
N ALA A 44 -6.02 -1.96 -10.93
CA ALA A 44 -7.18 -1.82 -11.81
C ALA A 44 -6.95 -0.91 -13.03
N HIS A 45 -5.77 -0.28 -13.16
CA HIS A 45 -5.39 0.60 -14.27
C HIS A 45 -4.27 -0.02 -15.10
#